data_AF-A0AAI9WAI2-F1
#
_entry.id   AF-A0AAI9WAI2-F1
#
_cell.length_a   1.000
_cell.length_b   1.000
_cell.length_c   1.000
_cell.angle_alpha   90.00
_cell.angle_beta   90.00
_cell.angle_gamma   90.00
#
_symmetry.space_group_name_H-M   'P 1'
#
loop_
_entity.id
_entity.type
_entity.pdbx_description
1 polymer ?
#
loop_
_entity_poly.entity_id
_entity_poly.type
_entity_poly.pdbx_seq_one_letter_code
_entity_poly.pdbx_strand_id
1 'polypeptide(L)' 'MGEFADMILDGIFCESCGCFISANPKGQPLKCEDCFEEELIEAVENDVWPDSMTFSVWQNIKLKHSEPDVRE' A
#
# COMPACT_ATOMS: atom_id res chain seq x y z
N MET A 1 5.36 -16.66 35.35
CA MET A 1 5.45 -16.24 33.95
C MET A 1 4.09 -15.70 33.61
N GLY A 2 3.98 -14.37 33.55
CA GLY A 2 2.70 -13.67 33.45
C GLY A 2 1.99 -14.05 32.17
N GLU A 3 0.68 -14.25 32.31
CA GLU A 3 -0.29 -14.49 31.26
C GLU A 3 -0.23 -13.31 30.27
N PHE A 4 0.54 -13.45 29.20
CA PHE A 4 0.39 -12.59 28.03
C PHE A 4 -0.95 -12.98 27.42
N ALA A 5 -2.00 -12.25 27.80
CA ALA A 5 -3.30 -12.33 27.18
C ALA A 5 -3.11 -12.12 25.67
N ASP A 6 -3.17 -13.23 24.95
CA ASP A 6 -3.20 -13.31 23.49
C ASP A 6 -4.52 -12.67 23.04
N MET A 7 -4.53 -11.33 22.96
CA MET A 7 -5.63 -10.60 22.34
C MET A 7 -5.50 -10.78 20.83
N ILE A 8 -6.10 -11.85 20.30
CA ILE A 8 -6.30 -12.03 18.87
C ILE A 8 -7.26 -10.91 18.43
N LEU A 9 -6.70 -9.86 17.83
CA LEU A 9 -7.51 -8.83 17.19
C LEU A 9 -8.05 -9.40 15.88
N ASP A 10 -9.35 -9.71 15.84
CA ASP A 10 -10.05 -10.11 14.62
C ASP A 10 -10.20 -8.90 13.68
N GLY A 11 -9.59 -8.98 12.50
CA GLY A 11 -9.63 -7.92 11.50
C GLY A 11 -8.51 -8.03 10.48
N ILE A 12 -8.55 -7.18 9.45
CA ILE A 12 -7.44 -7.01 8.52
C ILE A 12 -6.55 -5.87 9.02
N PHE A 13 -5.28 -6.18 9.16
CA PHE A 13 -4.23 -5.22 9.44
C PHE A 13 -3.30 -5.11 8.24
N CYS A 14 -2.77 -3.91 8.00
CA CYS A 14 -1.77 -3.70 6.99
C CYS A 14 -0.51 -4.52 7.30
N GLU A 15 -0.04 -5.28 6.32
CA GLU A 15 1.17 -6.10 6.46
C GLU A 15 2.45 -5.27 6.67
N SER A 16 2.47 -4.00 6.22
CA SER A 16 3.63 -3.10 6.36
C SER A 16 3.62 -2.34 7.69
N CYS A 17 2.53 -1.66 8.02
CA CYS A 17 2.47 -0.73 9.15
C CYS A 17 1.63 -1.22 10.34
N GLY A 18 0.88 -2.32 10.19
CA GLY A 18 0.00 -2.84 11.23
C GLY A 18 -1.25 -2.00 11.50
N CYS A 19 -1.55 -1.00 10.67
CA CYS A 19 -2.78 -0.22 10.80
C CYS A 19 -4.02 -1.08 10.48
N PHE A 20 -5.12 -0.85 11.19
CA PHE A 20 -6.38 -1.55 10.93
C PHE A 20 -7.00 -1.06 9.61
N ILE A 21 -7.21 -1.98 8.66
CA ILE A 21 -7.76 -1.67 7.34
C ILE A 21 -9.28 -1.87 7.33
N SER A 22 -9.75 -3.05 7.72
CA SER A 22 -11.17 -3.41 7.64
C SER A 22 -11.48 -4.67 8.44
N ALA A 23 -12.72 -4.79 8.90
CA ALA A 23 -13.24 -6.02 9.51
C ALA A 23 -13.65 -7.10 8.48
N ASN A 24 -13.61 -6.82 7.17
CA ASN A 24 -14.09 -7.74 6.12
C ASN A 24 -13.06 -7.96 5.01
N PRO A 25 -12.49 -9.18 4.87
CA PRO A 25 -11.46 -9.48 3.88
C PRO A 25 -11.99 -9.45 2.45
N LYS A 26 -11.53 -8.47 1.68
CA LYS A 26 -11.57 -8.51 0.21
C LYS A 26 -10.18 -8.89 -0.28
N GLY A 27 -10.10 -9.92 -1.13
CA GLY A 27 -8.83 -10.37 -1.72
C GLY A 27 -8.14 -9.25 -2.50
N GLN A 28 -6.88 -9.53 -2.88
CA GLN A 28 -5.73 -8.67 -3.29
C GLN A 28 -4.93 -8.08 -2.10
N PRO A 29 -3.59 -7.88 -2.23
CA PRO A 29 -2.69 -7.66 -1.10
C PRO A 29 -3.19 -6.55 -0.18
N LEU A 30 -3.20 -6.81 1.13
CA LEU A 30 -3.86 -6.00 2.14
C LEU A 30 -2.86 -5.02 2.75
N LYS A 31 -2.45 -4.03 1.94
CA LYS A 31 -1.76 -2.83 2.42
C LYS A 31 -2.78 -1.70 2.62
N CYS A 32 -2.51 -0.80 3.57
CA CYS A 32 -3.32 0.42 3.70
C CYS A 32 -3.07 1.32 2.49
N GLU A 33 -3.94 2.31 2.29
CA GLU A 33 -3.80 3.27 1.20
C GLU A 33 -2.44 3.97 1.20
N ASP A 34 -1.92 4.34 2.38
CA ASP A 34 -0.62 5.01 2.53
C ASP A 34 0.55 4.11 2.08
N CYS A 35 0.66 2.89 2.63
CA CYS A 35 1.76 1.99 2.29
C CYS A 35 1.70 1.50 0.84
N PHE A 36 0.49 1.41 0.28
CA PHE A 36 0.33 1.10 -1.14
C PHE A 36 0.74 2.28 -2.02
N GLU A 37 0.40 3.51 -1.64
CA GLU A 37 0.82 4.72 -2.36
C GLU A 37 2.35 4.93 -2.30
N GLU A 38 2.98 4.71 -1.14
CA GLU A 38 4.44 4.79 -0.98
C GLU A 38 5.16 3.83 -1.94
N GLU A 39 4.76 2.56 -2.00
CA GLU A 39 5.35 1.59 -2.94
C GLU A 39 5.16 2.01 -4.40
N LEU A 40 4.02 2.60 -4.74
CA LEU A 40 3.77 3.09 -6.08
C LEU A 40 4.67 4.29 -6.43
N ILE A 41 4.89 5.19 -5.48
CA ILE A 41 5.80 6.33 -5.66
C ILE A 41 7.23 5.81 -5.84
N GLU A 42 7.71 4.93 -4.97
CA GLU A 42 9.05 4.32 -5.06
C GLU A 42 9.23 3.58 -6.39
N ALA A 43 8.22 2.84 -6.84
CA ALA A 43 8.23 2.19 -8.13
C ALA A 43 8.38 3.20 -9.28
N VAL A 44 7.69 4.35 -9.20
CA VAL A 44 7.72 5.38 -10.26
C VAL A 44 9.09 6.04 -10.32
N GLU A 45 9.65 6.36 -9.16
CA GLU A 45 11.00 6.93 -9.03
C GLU A 45 12.08 5.99 -9.57
N ASN A 46 11.93 4.68 -9.35
CA ASN A 46 12.88 3.67 -9.80
C ASN A 46 12.59 3.13 -11.22
N ASP A 47 11.56 3.65 -11.90
CA ASP A 47 11.06 3.16 -13.20
C ASP A 47 10.77 1.64 -13.22
N VAL A 48 10.33 1.10 -12.08
CA VAL A 48 9.99 -0.32 -11.91
C VAL A 48 8.49 -0.48 -12.06
N TRP A 49 8.05 -1.33 -13.00
CA TRP A 49 6.64 -1.66 -13.13
C TRP A 49 6.26 -2.82 -12.19
N PRO A 50 5.36 -2.64 -11.22
CA PRO A 50 4.90 -3.74 -10.36
C PRO A 50 4.02 -4.75 -11.12
N ASP A 51 4.36 -6.05 -11.02
CA ASP A 51 3.68 -7.17 -11.71
C ASP A 51 2.19 -7.32 -11.35
N SER A 52 1.77 -6.73 -10.24
CA SER A 52 0.38 -6.76 -9.75
C SER A 52 -0.55 -5.77 -10.47
N MET A 53 -0.04 -5.02 -11.45
CA MET A 53 -0.78 -3.93 -12.09
C MET A 53 -0.70 -3.98 -13.62
N THR A 54 -1.80 -3.58 -14.30
CA THR A 54 -1.79 -3.49 -15.75
C THR A 54 -0.95 -2.29 -16.23
N PHE A 55 -0.31 -2.43 -17.39
CA PHE A 55 0.57 -1.39 -17.97
C PHE A 55 -0.14 -0.04 -18.13
N SER A 56 -1.42 -0.02 -18.51
CA SER A 56 -2.19 1.21 -18.67
C SER A 56 -2.42 1.93 -17.34
N VAL A 57 -2.66 1.20 -16.25
CA VAL A 57 -2.81 1.80 -14.92
C VAL A 57 -1.46 2.36 -14.46
N TRP A 58 -0.37 1.61 -14.68
CA TRP A 58 0.98 2.06 -14.40
C TRP A 58 1.36 3.38 -15.12
N GLN A 59 1.08 3.48 -16.43
CA GLN A 59 1.36 4.71 -17.18
C GLN A 59 0.60 5.93 -16.64
N ASN A 60 -0.66 5.75 -16.21
CA ASN A 60 -1.44 6.84 -15.62
C ASN A 60 -0.86 7.30 -14.28
N ILE A 61 -0.42 6.37 -13.44
CA ILE A 61 0.24 6.68 -12.16
C ILE A 61 1.56 7.40 -12.43
N LYS A 62 2.39 6.86 -13.32
CA LYS A 62 3.64 7.51 -13.71
C LYS A 62 3.40 8.94 -14.19
N LEU A 63 2.41 9.18 -15.06
CA LEU A 63 2.07 10.55 -15.48
C LEU A 63 1.69 11.45 -14.30
N LYS A 64 0.78 11.00 -13.43
CA LYS A 64 0.31 11.74 -12.25
C LYS A 64 1.44 12.09 -11.27
N HIS A 65 2.41 11.20 -11.08
CA HIS A 65 3.51 11.35 -10.12
C HIS A 65 4.82 11.85 -10.76
N SER A 66 4.91 11.94 -12.10
CA SER A 66 6.09 12.43 -12.82
C SER A 66 6.17 13.95 -12.96
N GLU A 67 5.05 14.65 -12.76
CA GLU A 67 5.07 16.11 -12.76
C GLU A 67 5.70 16.57 -11.44
N PRO A 68 6.86 17.26 -11.47
CA PRO A 68 7.35 17.90 -10.27
C PRO A 68 6.28 18.90 -9.86
N ASP A 69 5.69 18.70 -8.68
CA ASP A 69 4.94 19.73 -7.98
C ASP A 69 5.82 20.98 -8.03
N VAL A 70 5.42 21.95 -8.85
CA VAL A 70 6.10 23.24 -8.93
C VAL A 70 5.80 23.88 -7.58
N ARG A 71 6.66 23.59 -6.61
CA ARG A 71 6.64 24.12 -5.25
C ARG A 71 6.45 25.63 -5.34
N GLU A 72 5.23 26.09 -5.08
CA GLU A 72 4.90 27.49 -4.78
C GLU A 72 4.81 27.70 -3.26
#